data_AF-A0A843BT36-F1
#
_entry.id   AF-A0A843BT36-F1
#
_cell.length_a   1.000
_cell.length_b   1.000
_cell.length_c   1.000
_cell.angle_alpha   90.00
_cell.angle_beta   90.00
_cell.angle_gamma   90.00
#
_symmetry.space_group_name_H-M   'P 1'
#
loop_
_entity.id
_entity.type
_entity.pdbx_description
1 polymer ?
#
loop_
_entity_poly.entity_id
_entity_poly.type
_entity_poly.pdbx_seq_one_letter_code
_entity_poly.pdbx_strand_id
1 'polypeptide(L)'
;MGLEILDISTPSNPIVSTLNETFLHISPLSLTKEENTILIGYTQFFQNTSLMKIKIDQDPNKIIEVDVWNSIIKKMVLRNDTLYSMITRNEEYFFLIHNATNIEDMNLLGNTSVDFYPYPHNYENFPDFYKHENNCFFITKEENLAVFQVNNTNQLSFIREYNFTNLKSMYFNEEYLFACDEIGLRIFNYSNVENLDLVKQYIIADAQSVQVNNEIAYLVTKKQFITLDISNLEEIRIMDQYVLGNREPLDLMKVEMKNNLAIVMTEDWITNYVGYSWYLYIFDITTPYKIKRIYPVNLPIDFWGTLKIVMYVFLAAIPVCIITVVVLVTTRNKKLKGKNIVE
;
A
#
# COMPACT_ATOMS: atom_id res chain seq x y z
N MET A 1 -19.31 2.86 10.31
CA MET A 1 -17.89 2.47 10.31
C MET A 1 -17.11 3.68 10.75
N GLY A 2 -16.04 3.50 11.54
CA GLY A 2 -15.16 4.59 11.93
C GLY A 2 -13.89 4.59 11.08
N LEU A 3 -13.28 5.75 10.93
CA LEU A 3 -11.87 5.85 10.54
C LEU A 3 -11.06 5.78 11.84
N GLU A 4 -10.19 4.79 11.98
CA GLU A 4 -9.21 4.77 13.05
C GLU A 4 -7.92 5.44 12.56
N ILE A 5 -7.27 6.16 13.46
CA ILE A 5 -5.96 6.74 13.21
C ILE A 5 -5.07 6.23 14.33
N LEU A 6 -3.99 5.57 13.98
CA LEU A 6 -2.96 5.10 14.90
C LEU A 6 -1.84 6.13 14.94
N ASP A 7 -1.86 7.00 15.94
CA ASP A 7 -0.71 7.86 16.20
C ASP A 7 0.45 7.01 16.75
N ILE A 8 1.57 6.96 16.02
CA ILE A 8 2.79 6.26 16.41
C ILE A 8 3.92 7.24 16.77
N SER A 9 3.60 8.50 17.04
CA SER A 9 4.56 9.49 17.58
C SER A 9 5.27 8.97 18.83
N THR A 10 4.61 8.10 19.61
CA THR A 10 5.18 7.27 20.66
C THR A 10 5.11 5.78 20.30
N PRO A 11 6.07 5.22 19.54
CA PRO A 11 5.95 3.86 18.98
C PRO A 11 5.80 2.73 20.01
N SER A 12 6.29 2.95 21.24
CA SER A 12 6.12 2.01 22.35
C SER A 12 4.72 1.98 22.95
N ASN A 13 3.92 3.00 22.66
CA ASN A 13 2.55 3.13 23.13
C ASN A 13 1.75 3.94 22.11
N PRO A 14 1.47 3.38 20.92
CA PRO A 14 0.74 4.11 19.91
C PRO A 14 -0.71 4.33 20.37
N ILE A 15 -1.26 5.48 20.00
CA ILE A 15 -2.59 5.91 20.43
C ILE A 15 -3.55 5.72 19.26
N VAL A 16 -4.62 4.96 19.48
CA VAL A 16 -5.72 4.86 18.51
C VAL A 16 -6.73 5.95 18.80
N SER A 17 -6.94 6.85 17.86
CA SER A 17 -8.06 7.79 17.85
C SER A 17 -9.10 7.34 16.84
N THR A 18 -10.35 7.21 17.29
CA THR A 18 -11.48 6.90 16.40
C THR A 18 -12.16 8.21 15.98
N LEU A 19 -12.21 8.45 14.67
CA LEU A 19 -13.03 9.51 14.10
C LEU A 19 -14.46 8.99 14.00
N ASN A 20 -15.36 9.60 14.77
CA ASN A 20 -16.78 9.23 14.87
C ASN A 20 -17.62 9.63 13.65
N GLU A 21 -16.99 9.84 12.49
CA GLU A 21 -17.76 10.07 11.27
C GLU A 21 -18.42 8.77 10.81
N THR A 22 -19.74 8.83 10.64
CA THR A 22 -20.51 7.72 10.11
C THR A 22 -20.21 7.54 8.62
N PHE A 23 -19.17 6.79 8.31
CA PHE A 23 -19.01 6.20 6.98
C PHE A 23 -20.10 5.15 6.80
N LEU A 24 -21.06 5.45 5.92
CA LEU A 24 -22.17 4.56 5.55
C LEU A 24 -21.62 3.43 4.70
N HIS A 25 -21.11 2.39 5.37
CA HIS A 25 -20.80 1.10 4.76
C HIS A 25 -19.79 1.14 3.60
N ILE A 26 -18.57 1.62 3.85
CA ILE A 26 -17.58 1.78 2.79
C ILE A 26 -16.22 1.24 3.24
N SER A 27 -15.61 0.42 2.38
CA SER A 27 -14.24 -0.04 2.55
C SER A 27 -13.32 0.81 1.65
N PRO A 28 -12.21 1.36 2.17
CA PRO A 28 -11.21 2.03 1.33
C PRO A 28 -10.60 1.03 0.35
N LEU A 29 -10.49 1.38 -0.92
CA LEU A 29 -9.80 0.54 -1.91
C LEU A 29 -8.41 1.07 -2.25
N SER A 30 -8.24 2.39 -2.19
CA SER A 30 -6.98 2.99 -2.54
C SER A 30 -6.66 4.22 -1.72
N LEU A 31 -5.37 4.48 -1.56
CA LEU A 31 -4.84 5.52 -0.72
C LEU A 31 -3.57 6.04 -1.35
N THR A 32 -3.44 7.34 -1.33
CA THR A 32 -2.18 7.98 -1.66
C THR A 32 -2.00 9.21 -0.79
N LYS A 33 -0.77 9.69 -0.71
CA LYS A 33 -0.42 10.89 0.03
C LYS A 33 0.63 11.69 -0.71
N GLU A 34 0.56 12.99 -0.54
CA GLU A 34 1.61 13.92 -0.90
C GLU A 34 1.61 15.02 0.16
N GLU A 35 2.77 15.26 0.77
CA GLU A 35 2.93 16.21 1.88
C GLU A 35 1.88 16.01 2.99
N ASN A 36 1.05 17.03 3.25
CA ASN A 36 0.00 17.06 4.27
C ASN A 36 -1.38 16.63 3.73
N THR A 37 -1.44 16.14 2.49
CA THR A 37 -2.70 15.70 1.87
C THR A 37 -2.75 14.18 1.75
N ILE A 38 -3.83 13.61 2.25
CA ILE A 38 -4.19 12.21 2.05
C ILE A 38 -5.41 12.15 1.14
N LEU A 39 -5.33 11.31 0.11
CA LEU A 39 -6.47 10.97 -0.73
C LEU A 39 -6.84 9.51 -0.51
N ILE A 40 -8.13 9.27 -0.29
CA ILE A 40 -8.67 7.94 -0.05
C ILE A 40 -9.81 7.69 -1.03
N GLY A 41 -9.66 6.64 -1.84
CA GLY A 41 -10.67 6.14 -2.75
C GLY A 41 -11.49 5.06 -2.05
N TYR A 42 -12.81 5.25 -2.04
CA TYR A 42 -13.78 4.49 -1.25
C TYR A 42 -14.92 4.01 -2.12
N THR A 43 -15.21 2.70 -2.16
CA THR A 43 -16.37 2.24 -2.95
C THR A 43 -17.65 2.28 -2.15
N GLN A 44 -18.67 2.94 -2.70
CA GLN A 44 -20.02 2.77 -2.22
C GLN A 44 -20.57 1.42 -2.70
N PHE A 45 -21.59 0.90 -2.02
CA PHE A 45 -22.35 -0.24 -2.52
C PHE A 45 -22.80 0.08 -3.96
N PHE A 46 -22.34 -0.72 -4.92
CA PHE A 46 -22.56 -0.58 -6.37
C PHE A 46 -21.69 0.49 -7.09
N GLN A 47 -20.62 0.00 -7.72
CA GLN A 47 -19.85 0.53 -8.87
C GLN A 47 -19.20 1.94 -8.79
N ASN A 48 -19.52 2.77 -7.81
CA ASN A 48 -18.98 4.13 -7.70
C ASN A 48 -17.94 4.25 -6.59
N THR A 49 -16.92 5.09 -6.84
CA THR A 49 -15.90 5.44 -5.84
C THR A 49 -16.04 6.90 -5.44
N SER A 50 -16.22 7.17 -4.16
CA SER A 50 -16.01 8.50 -3.59
C SER A 50 -14.52 8.72 -3.34
N LEU A 51 -14.01 9.87 -3.73
CA LEU A 51 -12.68 10.34 -3.34
C LEU A 51 -12.81 11.26 -2.13
N MET A 52 -12.12 10.92 -1.05
CA MET A 52 -12.07 11.74 0.15
C MET A 52 -10.68 12.30 0.37
N LYS A 53 -10.63 13.50 0.92
CA LYS A 53 -9.41 14.22 1.27
C LYS A 53 -9.36 14.45 2.77
N ILE A 54 -8.18 14.21 3.30
CA ILE A 54 -7.82 14.58 4.66
C ILE A 54 -6.62 15.53 4.57
N LYS A 55 -6.77 16.73 5.13
CA LYS A 55 -5.67 17.68 5.31
C LYS A 55 -5.20 17.62 6.76
N ILE A 56 -3.92 17.34 6.96
CA ILE A 56 -3.37 16.98 8.27
C ILE A 56 -2.96 18.19 9.08
N ASP A 57 -2.52 19.25 8.40
CA ASP A 57 -2.17 20.53 9.00
C ASP A 57 -3.39 21.39 9.36
N GLN A 58 -4.57 20.94 8.94
CA GLN A 58 -5.86 21.47 9.37
C GLN A 58 -6.44 20.55 10.45
N ASP A 59 -7.67 20.79 10.88
CA ASP A 59 -8.37 19.87 11.79
C ASP A 59 -8.37 18.46 11.18
N PRO A 60 -7.58 17.49 11.70
CA PRO A 60 -7.45 16.16 11.12
C PRO A 60 -8.76 15.36 11.26
N ASN A 61 -9.70 15.86 12.07
CA ASN A 61 -11.04 15.32 12.18
C ASN A 61 -11.95 15.78 11.04
N LYS A 62 -11.54 16.76 10.23
CA LYS A 62 -12.31 17.25 9.08
C LYS A 62 -11.97 16.43 7.85
N ILE A 63 -12.88 15.54 7.49
CA ILE A 63 -12.81 14.76 6.26
C ILE A 63 -13.71 15.43 5.23
N ILE A 64 -13.18 15.65 4.03
CA ILE A 64 -13.90 16.33 2.96
C ILE A 64 -14.06 15.34 1.81
N GLU A 65 -15.29 15.02 1.45
CA GLU A 65 -15.56 14.35 0.17
C GLU A 65 -15.31 15.34 -0.95
N VAL A 66 -14.49 14.92 -1.90
CA VAL A 66 -13.91 15.78 -2.93
C VAL A 66 -14.59 15.56 -4.27
N ASP A 67 -14.84 14.30 -4.60
CA ASP A 67 -15.36 13.90 -5.90
C ASP A 67 -16.03 12.52 -5.80
N VAL A 68 -16.92 12.22 -6.74
CA VAL A 68 -17.58 10.92 -6.87
C VAL A 68 -17.41 10.42 -8.29
N TRP A 69 -16.65 9.34 -8.44
CA TRP A 69 -16.36 8.72 -9.72
C TRP A 69 -17.31 7.56 -9.98
N ASN A 70 -17.87 7.52 -11.19
CA ASN A 70 -18.70 6.41 -11.66
C ASN A 70 -17.82 5.21 -12.12
N SER A 71 -16.87 4.83 -11.27
CA SER A 71 -15.87 3.79 -11.51
C SER A 71 -15.26 3.32 -10.19
N ILE A 72 -14.67 2.13 -10.18
CA ILE A 72 -13.98 1.56 -9.01
C ILE A 72 -12.52 1.95 -9.05
N ILE A 73 -12.03 2.81 -8.14
CA ILE A 73 -10.61 3.11 -8.04
C ILE A 73 -9.89 1.93 -7.38
N LYS A 74 -8.90 1.37 -8.08
CA LYS A 74 -8.07 0.24 -7.63
C LYS A 74 -6.77 0.71 -6.99
N LYS A 75 -6.10 1.67 -7.64
CA LYS A 75 -4.83 2.22 -7.17
C LYS A 75 -4.77 3.72 -7.47
N MET A 76 -4.15 4.48 -6.58
CA MET A 76 -3.87 5.90 -6.75
C MET A 76 -2.43 6.21 -6.37
N VAL A 77 -1.84 7.15 -7.09
CA VAL A 77 -0.55 7.75 -6.76
C VAL A 77 -0.65 9.25 -7.03
N LEU A 78 -0.54 10.07 -5.99
CA LEU A 78 -0.47 11.53 -6.08
C LEU A 78 1.01 11.93 -6.08
N ARG A 79 1.44 12.65 -7.13
CA ARG A 79 2.80 13.17 -7.28
C ARG A 79 2.80 14.51 -8.01
N ASN A 80 3.47 15.50 -7.46
CA ASN A 80 3.65 16.83 -8.04
C ASN A 80 2.33 17.40 -8.61
N ASP A 81 1.30 17.46 -7.77
CA ASP A 81 -0.04 17.96 -8.16
C ASP A 81 -0.71 17.16 -9.30
N THR A 82 -0.28 15.92 -9.54
CA THR A 82 -0.89 15.02 -10.53
C THR A 82 -1.36 13.74 -9.85
N LEU A 83 -2.66 13.44 -10.00
CA LEU A 83 -3.23 12.19 -9.53
C LEU A 83 -3.25 11.16 -10.67
N TYR A 84 -2.43 10.13 -10.53
CA TYR A 84 -2.48 8.93 -11.35
C TYR A 84 -3.41 7.93 -10.68
N SER A 85 -4.32 7.34 -11.44
CA SER A 85 -5.26 6.36 -10.89
C SER A 85 -5.51 5.22 -11.86
N MET A 86 -5.49 4.00 -11.33
CA MET A 86 -6.02 2.83 -12.00
C MET A 86 -7.47 2.65 -11.55
N ILE A 87 -8.39 2.60 -12.50
CA ILE A 87 -9.82 2.38 -12.23
C ILE A 87 -10.33 1.16 -12.99
N THR A 88 -11.46 0.62 -12.55
CA THR A 88 -12.24 -0.36 -13.31
C THR A 88 -13.63 0.21 -13.59
N ARG A 89 -14.06 0.10 -14.85
CA ARG A 89 -15.40 0.51 -15.31
C ARG A 89 -15.89 -0.52 -16.32
N ASN A 90 -17.04 -1.14 -16.06
CA ASN A 90 -17.59 -2.20 -16.92
C ASN A 90 -16.57 -3.34 -17.19
N GLU A 91 -15.87 -3.79 -16.16
CA GLU A 91 -14.83 -4.84 -16.24
C GLU A 91 -13.55 -4.48 -17.02
N GLU A 92 -13.50 -3.30 -17.64
CA GLU A 92 -12.31 -2.75 -18.28
C GLU A 92 -11.49 -1.90 -17.32
N TYR A 93 -10.16 -1.93 -17.48
CA TYR A 93 -9.23 -1.15 -16.67
C TYR A 93 -8.80 0.10 -17.43
N PHE A 94 -8.82 1.23 -16.74
CA PHE A 94 -8.37 2.50 -17.29
C PHE A 94 -7.32 3.11 -16.39
N PHE A 95 -6.26 3.62 -17.02
CA PHE A 95 -5.30 4.49 -16.38
C PHE A 95 -5.69 5.94 -16.64
N LEU A 96 -6.05 6.65 -15.58
CA LEU A 96 -6.42 8.06 -15.63
C LEU A 96 -5.31 8.93 -15.04
N ILE A 97 -5.15 10.11 -15.62
CA ILE A 97 -4.24 11.15 -15.16
C ILE A 97 -5.07 12.40 -14.95
N HIS A 98 -5.08 12.93 -13.73
CA HIS A 98 -5.79 14.17 -13.38
C HIS A 98 -4.80 15.24 -12.94
N ASN A 99 -5.07 16.49 -13.32
CA ASN A 99 -4.48 17.64 -12.66
C ASN A 99 -5.14 17.79 -11.29
N ALA A 100 -4.34 17.68 -10.23
CA ALA A 100 -4.73 17.74 -8.84
C ALA A 100 -4.16 18.99 -8.11
N THR A 101 -3.72 20.02 -8.84
CA THR A 101 -3.29 21.32 -8.26
C THR A 101 -4.37 21.88 -7.34
N ASN A 102 -5.64 21.73 -7.74
CA ASN A 102 -6.77 21.86 -6.84
C ASN A 102 -7.48 20.50 -6.74
N ILE A 103 -7.22 19.76 -5.67
CA ILE A 103 -7.87 18.47 -5.43
C ILE A 103 -9.40 18.58 -5.45
N GLU A 104 -9.98 19.71 -5.04
CA GLU A 104 -11.44 19.92 -5.03
C GLU A 104 -12.03 20.22 -6.41
N ASP A 105 -11.18 20.40 -7.42
CA ASP A 105 -11.55 20.69 -8.80
C ASP A 105 -10.55 20.03 -9.77
N MET A 106 -10.51 18.70 -9.72
CA MET A 106 -9.60 17.93 -10.55
C MET A 106 -10.06 17.92 -12.01
N ASN A 107 -9.10 18.03 -12.93
CA ASN A 107 -9.37 17.98 -14.36
C ASN A 107 -8.71 16.75 -14.98
N LEU A 108 -9.49 15.95 -15.72
CA LEU A 108 -8.96 14.79 -16.45
C LEU A 108 -8.03 15.26 -17.58
N LEU A 109 -6.77 14.87 -17.50
CA LEU A 109 -5.74 15.18 -18.49
C LEU A 109 -5.55 14.02 -19.49
N GLY A 110 -5.66 12.79 -18.99
CA GLY A 110 -5.27 11.58 -19.71
C GLY A 110 -6.14 10.41 -19.33
N ASN A 111 -6.46 9.57 -20.31
CA ASN A 111 -7.24 8.36 -20.11
C ASN A 111 -6.81 7.33 -21.14
N THR A 112 -6.19 6.25 -20.68
CA THR A 112 -5.75 5.14 -21.52
C THR A 112 -6.41 3.86 -21.04
N SER A 113 -7.11 3.15 -21.94
CA SER A 113 -7.52 1.76 -21.68
C SER A 113 -6.27 0.92 -21.53
N VAL A 114 -6.23 0.07 -20.51
CA VAL A 114 -5.11 -0.84 -20.34
C VAL A 114 -5.66 -2.26 -20.34
N ASP A 115 -5.40 -2.97 -21.43
CA ASP A 115 -5.93 -4.31 -21.71
C ASP A 115 -5.24 -5.41 -20.87
N PHE A 116 -4.93 -5.11 -19.61
CA PHE A 116 -4.55 -6.12 -18.63
C PHE A 116 -5.80 -6.86 -18.18
N TYR A 117 -6.26 -7.84 -18.97
CA TYR A 117 -7.35 -8.73 -18.57
C TYR A 117 -7.02 -9.35 -17.20
N PRO A 118 -7.76 -9.10 -16.10
CA PRO A 118 -7.69 -9.97 -14.94
C PRO A 118 -8.61 -11.16 -15.21
N TYR A 119 -8.08 -12.37 -15.08
CA TYR A 119 -8.93 -13.55 -15.06
C TYR A 119 -9.72 -13.55 -13.74
N PRO A 120 -11.02 -13.90 -13.75
CA PRO A 120 -11.95 -13.66 -12.64
C PRO A 120 -11.78 -14.60 -11.42
N HIS A 121 -10.61 -15.21 -11.19
CA HIS A 121 -10.50 -16.28 -10.19
C HIS A 121 -9.68 -15.99 -8.94
N ASN A 122 -8.84 -14.95 -8.92
CA ASN A 122 -8.23 -14.49 -7.68
C ASN A 122 -8.59 -13.02 -7.47
N TYR A 123 -9.59 -12.78 -6.61
CA TYR A 123 -10.08 -11.45 -6.22
C TYR A 123 -9.02 -10.58 -5.51
N GLU A 124 -7.76 -11.00 -5.43
CA GLU A 124 -6.78 -10.52 -4.47
C GLU A 124 -5.58 -9.79 -5.10
N ASN A 125 -5.28 -10.05 -6.38
CA ASN A 125 -4.22 -9.32 -7.10
C ASN A 125 -4.83 -8.11 -7.82
N PHE A 126 -5.08 -7.03 -7.08
CA PHE A 126 -5.41 -5.76 -7.70
C PHE A 126 -4.21 -5.29 -8.56
N PRO A 127 -4.44 -4.77 -9.78
CA PRO A 127 -3.36 -4.23 -10.58
C PRO A 127 -2.68 -3.11 -9.80
N ASP A 128 -1.44 -3.36 -9.41
CA ASP A 128 -0.60 -2.38 -8.77
C ASP A 128 0.19 -1.63 -9.85
N PHE A 129 0.40 -0.34 -9.62
CA PHE A 129 1.27 0.44 -10.47
C PHE A 129 2.16 1.35 -9.65
N TYR A 130 3.34 1.60 -10.20
CA TYR A 130 4.35 2.44 -9.63
C TYR A 130 4.65 3.57 -10.61
N LYS A 131 4.62 4.80 -10.11
CA LYS A 131 4.96 6.00 -10.88
C LYS A 131 6.39 6.40 -10.54
N HIS A 132 7.25 6.48 -11.55
CA HIS A 132 8.59 7.02 -11.42
C HIS A 132 8.91 7.91 -12.63
N GLU A 133 9.30 9.15 -12.40
CA GLU A 133 9.57 10.17 -13.45
C GLU A 133 8.46 10.29 -14.50
N ASN A 134 8.71 9.89 -15.76
CA ASN A 134 7.73 9.86 -16.87
C ASN A 134 7.22 8.44 -17.16
N ASN A 135 7.67 7.44 -16.41
CA ASN A 135 7.30 6.05 -16.64
C ASN A 135 6.26 5.57 -15.62
N CYS A 136 5.46 4.60 -16.03
CA CYS A 136 4.53 3.86 -15.20
C CYS A 136 4.87 2.37 -15.33
N PHE A 137 5.02 1.71 -14.20
CA PHE A 137 5.37 0.31 -14.09
C PHE A 137 4.18 -0.44 -13.53
N PHE A 138 3.70 -1.45 -14.25
CA PHE A 138 2.53 -2.24 -13.90
C PHE A 138 2.94 -3.67 -13.64
N ILE A 139 2.36 -4.26 -12.59
CA ILE A 139 2.39 -5.71 -12.42
C ILE A 139 1.26 -6.27 -13.30
N THR A 140 1.61 -7.10 -14.28
CA THR A 140 0.62 -7.70 -15.19
C THR A 140 -0.13 -8.84 -14.51
N LYS A 141 -1.15 -9.38 -15.19
CA LYS A 141 -1.87 -10.56 -14.70
C LYS A 141 -0.94 -11.78 -14.57
N GLU A 142 -0.01 -11.92 -15.48
CA GLU A 142 1.01 -12.98 -15.49
C GLU A 142 2.09 -12.71 -14.44
N GLU A 143 1.90 -11.70 -13.59
CA GLU A 143 2.82 -11.29 -12.53
C GLU A 143 4.20 -10.96 -13.12
N ASN A 144 4.20 -10.35 -14.31
CA ASN A 144 5.35 -9.76 -14.98
C ASN A 144 5.39 -8.24 -14.74
N LEU A 145 6.44 -7.59 -15.22
CA LEU A 145 6.59 -6.13 -15.18
C LEU A 145 6.35 -5.54 -16.57
N ALA A 146 5.26 -4.81 -16.76
CA ALA A 146 5.03 -4.01 -17.96
C ALA A 146 5.35 -2.54 -17.71
N VAL A 147 6.08 -1.92 -18.65
CA VAL A 147 6.54 -0.54 -18.55
C VAL A 147 5.88 0.30 -19.65
N PHE A 148 5.37 1.45 -19.24
CA PHE A 148 4.75 2.43 -20.12
C PHE A 148 5.38 3.80 -19.88
N GLN A 149 5.42 4.63 -20.92
CA GLN A 149 5.75 6.03 -20.83
C GLN A 149 4.48 6.88 -20.84
N VAL A 150 4.40 7.88 -19.99
CA VAL A 150 3.43 8.97 -20.10
C VAL A 150 3.98 9.99 -21.09
N ASN A 151 3.30 10.19 -22.21
CA ASN A 151 3.71 11.17 -23.21
C ASN A 151 3.22 12.59 -22.87
N ASN A 152 3.60 13.58 -23.68
CA ASN A 152 3.24 14.98 -23.49
C ASN A 152 1.72 15.27 -23.59
N THR A 153 0.93 14.30 -24.08
CA THR A 153 -0.54 14.38 -24.13
C THR A 153 -1.21 13.61 -23.00
N ASN A 154 -0.44 13.21 -21.97
CA ASN A 154 -0.93 12.43 -20.82
C ASN A 154 -1.52 11.07 -21.22
N GLN A 155 -1.01 10.46 -22.29
CA GLN A 155 -1.39 9.12 -22.74
C GLN A 155 -0.27 8.14 -22.47
N LEU A 156 -0.63 6.90 -22.11
CA LEU A 156 0.35 5.84 -21.96
C LEU A 156 0.79 5.30 -23.32
N SER A 157 2.09 5.07 -23.47
CA SER A 157 2.70 4.35 -24.59
C SER A 157 3.44 3.14 -24.05
N PHE A 158 3.10 1.94 -24.51
CA PHE A 158 3.78 0.72 -24.10
C PHE A 158 5.25 0.75 -24.53
N ILE A 159 6.14 0.41 -23.60
CA ILE A 159 7.58 0.32 -23.85
C ILE A 159 7.97 -1.15 -24.00
N ARG A 160 7.81 -1.92 -22.91
CA ARG A 160 8.31 -3.30 -22.82
C ARG A 160 7.66 -4.04 -21.66
N GLU A 161 7.65 -5.38 -21.77
CA GLU A 161 7.33 -6.28 -20.68
C GLU A 161 8.55 -7.15 -20.33
N TYR A 162 8.78 -7.35 -19.03
CA TYR A 162 9.86 -8.17 -18.48
C TYR A 162 9.28 -9.33 -17.70
N ASN A 163 9.78 -10.54 -18.00
CA ASN A 163 9.28 -11.76 -17.40
C ASN A 163 9.82 -11.95 -15.98
N PHE A 164 8.93 -12.25 -15.04
CA PHE A 164 9.24 -12.60 -13.66
C PHE A 164 8.65 -13.96 -13.31
N THR A 165 9.11 -14.54 -12.20
CA THR A 165 8.49 -15.73 -11.62
C THR A 165 7.60 -15.26 -10.49
N ASN A 166 6.42 -14.75 -10.85
CA ASN A 166 5.46 -14.21 -9.90
C ASN A 166 5.96 -12.96 -9.15
N LEU A 167 6.01 -11.81 -9.83
CA LEU A 167 6.37 -10.51 -9.26
C LEU A 167 5.36 -10.08 -8.18
N LYS A 168 5.83 -9.92 -6.95
CA LYS A 168 5.01 -9.55 -5.78
C LYS A 168 5.07 -8.07 -5.45
N SER A 169 6.25 -7.47 -5.55
CA SER A 169 6.42 -6.06 -5.24
C SER A 169 7.66 -5.46 -5.89
N MET A 170 7.69 -4.14 -5.90
CA MET A 170 8.79 -3.36 -6.42
C MET A 170 9.10 -2.18 -5.52
N TYR A 171 10.37 -1.79 -5.50
CA TYR A 171 10.85 -0.55 -4.88
C TYR A 171 11.89 0.10 -5.78
N PHE A 172 11.71 1.40 -6.03
CA PHE A 172 12.64 2.21 -6.80
C PHE A 172 13.47 3.03 -5.81
N ASN A 173 14.79 2.89 -5.86
CA ASN A 173 15.71 3.88 -5.31
C ASN A 173 16.31 4.71 -6.47
N GLU A 174 17.26 5.60 -6.21
CA GLU A 174 17.79 6.52 -7.22
C GLU A 174 18.37 5.83 -8.47
N GLU A 175 18.96 4.64 -8.34
CA GLU A 175 19.68 3.97 -9.43
C GLU A 175 19.13 2.58 -9.79
N TYR A 176 18.49 1.92 -8.83
CA TYR A 176 18.09 0.52 -8.91
C TYR A 176 16.60 0.30 -8.64
N LEU A 177 16.07 -0.70 -9.35
CA LEU A 177 14.77 -1.30 -9.13
C LEU A 177 14.97 -2.61 -8.38
N PHE A 178 14.43 -2.67 -7.17
CA PHE A 178 14.37 -3.86 -6.35
C PHE A 178 13.02 -4.53 -6.58
N ALA A 179 13.03 -5.78 -7.01
CA ALA A 179 11.83 -6.54 -7.33
C ALA A 179 11.81 -7.86 -6.54
N CYS A 180 10.71 -8.12 -5.84
CA CYS A 180 10.50 -9.37 -5.13
C CYS A 180 9.66 -10.32 -5.99
N ASP A 181 10.14 -11.53 -6.19
CA ASP A 181 9.42 -12.61 -6.86
C ASP A 181 9.52 -13.93 -6.06
N GLU A 182 8.93 -15.02 -6.56
CA GLU A 182 8.97 -16.32 -5.88
C GLU A 182 10.40 -16.85 -5.63
N ILE A 183 11.38 -16.44 -6.45
CA ILE A 183 12.76 -16.88 -6.34
C ILE A 183 13.54 -16.03 -5.32
N GLY A 184 13.23 -14.74 -5.25
CA GLY A 184 13.75 -13.85 -4.21
C GLY A 184 13.80 -12.40 -4.62
N LEU A 185 14.92 -11.75 -4.29
CA LEU A 185 15.14 -10.32 -4.57
C LEU A 185 15.99 -10.17 -5.84
N ARG A 186 15.42 -9.57 -6.87
CA ARG A 186 16.12 -9.17 -8.09
C ARG A 186 16.38 -7.67 -8.07
N ILE A 187 17.57 -7.28 -8.48
CA ILE A 187 18.02 -5.88 -8.50
C ILE A 187 18.41 -5.55 -9.93
N PHE A 188 17.73 -4.56 -10.51
CA PHE A 188 17.98 -4.10 -11.87
C PHE A 188 18.51 -2.67 -11.84
N ASN A 189 19.46 -2.36 -12.70
CA ASN A 189 19.68 -0.97 -13.10
C ASN A 189 18.56 -0.60 -14.07
N TYR A 190 17.82 0.46 -13.75
CA TYR A 190 16.67 0.91 -14.53
C TYR A 190 16.88 2.25 -15.25
N SER A 191 18.14 2.72 -15.34
CA SER A 191 18.51 3.93 -16.08
C SER A 191 18.05 3.91 -17.55
N ASN A 192 17.91 2.71 -18.13
CA ASN A 192 17.24 2.50 -19.40
C ASN A 192 16.03 1.57 -19.22
N VAL A 193 14.83 2.14 -19.17
CA VAL A 193 13.59 1.37 -19.00
C VAL A 193 13.23 0.47 -20.19
N GLU A 194 13.79 0.73 -21.37
CA GLU A 194 13.67 -0.16 -22.54
C GLU A 194 14.53 -1.42 -22.40
N ASN A 195 15.55 -1.38 -21.56
CA ASN A 195 16.42 -2.52 -21.28
C ASN A 195 16.91 -2.52 -19.83
N LEU A 196 16.10 -3.09 -18.93
CA LEU A 196 16.49 -3.32 -17.54
C LEU A 196 17.67 -4.29 -17.47
N ASP A 197 18.76 -3.85 -16.86
CA ASP A 197 19.97 -4.67 -16.70
C ASP A 197 19.94 -5.34 -15.32
N LEU A 198 19.85 -6.68 -15.29
CA LEU A 198 19.90 -7.43 -14.04
C LEU A 198 21.30 -7.31 -13.43
N VAL A 199 21.40 -6.61 -12.31
CA VAL A 199 22.65 -6.41 -11.56
C VAL A 199 22.88 -7.59 -10.63
N LYS A 200 21.86 -7.97 -9.86
CA LYS A 200 21.98 -9.05 -8.87
C LYS A 200 20.67 -9.79 -8.71
N GLN A 201 20.78 -11.09 -8.47
CA GLN A 201 19.71 -11.90 -7.93
C GLN A 201 20.16 -12.49 -6.59
N TYR A 202 19.45 -12.16 -5.53
CA TYR A 202 19.63 -12.71 -4.20
C TYR A 202 18.54 -13.73 -3.93
N ILE A 203 18.93 -15.00 -3.88
CA ILE A 203 17.99 -16.12 -3.73
C ILE A 203 17.51 -16.15 -2.28
N ILE A 204 16.22 -15.88 -2.10
CA ILE A 204 15.54 -15.97 -0.82
C ILE A 204 14.08 -16.31 -1.06
N ALA A 205 13.68 -17.48 -0.58
CA ALA A 205 12.36 -18.01 -0.88
C ALA A 205 11.23 -17.08 -0.38
N ASP A 206 10.18 -16.99 -1.19
CA ASP A 206 8.93 -16.31 -0.85
C ASP A 206 9.11 -14.82 -0.49
N ALA A 207 9.98 -14.08 -1.19
CA ALA A 207 10.08 -12.64 -1.04
C ALA A 207 8.76 -11.96 -1.40
N GLN A 208 8.21 -11.16 -0.48
CA GLN A 208 6.91 -10.50 -0.66
C GLN A 208 7.05 -9.00 -0.87
N SER A 209 7.84 -8.32 -0.04
CA SER A 209 7.96 -6.87 -0.04
C SER A 209 9.36 -6.41 0.30
N VAL A 210 9.83 -5.38 -0.39
CA VAL A 210 11.13 -4.75 -0.14
C VAL A 210 10.97 -3.23 -0.04
N GLN A 211 11.73 -2.63 0.87
CA GLN A 211 12.01 -1.19 0.91
C GLN A 211 13.51 -1.00 1.07
N VAL A 212 14.04 0.09 0.55
CA VAL A 212 15.47 0.41 0.68
C VAL A 212 15.62 1.78 1.34
N ASN A 213 16.54 1.87 2.30
CA ASN A 213 16.95 3.14 2.89
C ASN A 213 18.47 3.18 2.94
N ASN A 214 19.07 4.07 2.14
CA ASN A 214 20.51 4.11 1.90
C ASN A 214 21.03 2.74 1.44
N GLU A 215 22.02 2.20 2.16
CA GLU A 215 22.70 0.95 1.87
C GLU A 215 22.04 -0.27 2.55
N ILE A 216 20.78 -0.15 2.97
CA ILE A 216 20.07 -1.20 3.71
C ILE A 216 18.75 -1.52 3.03
N ALA A 217 18.56 -2.79 2.68
CA ALA A 217 17.28 -3.31 2.24
C ALA A 217 16.53 -3.97 3.41
N TYR A 218 15.24 -3.67 3.49
CA TYR A 218 14.29 -4.19 4.46
C TYR A 218 13.34 -5.09 3.69
N LEU A 219 13.51 -6.39 3.85
CA LEU A 219 12.84 -7.41 3.07
C LEU A 219 11.88 -8.19 3.97
N VAL A 220 10.67 -8.40 3.49
CA VAL A 220 9.69 -9.29 4.12
C VAL A 220 9.46 -10.50 3.24
N THR A 221 9.61 -11.68 3.82
CA THR A 221 9.22 -12.96 3.26
C THR A 221 8.01 -13.50 4.01
N LYS A 222 7.35 -14.54 3.50
CA LYS A 222 6.22 -15.22 4.18
C LYS A 222 6.48 -15.61 5.64
N LYS A 223 7.74 -15.69 6.08
CA LYS A 223 8.12 -16.14 7.42
C LYS A 223 8.94 -15.12 8.22
N GLN A 224 9.56 -14.15 7.56
CA GLN A 224 10.59 -13.35 8.21
C GLN A 224 10.57 -11.90 7.75
N PHE A 225 10.93 -11.02 8.67
CA PHE A 225 11.40 -9.67 8.37
C PHE A 225 12.92 -9.65 8.46
N ILE A 226 13.60 -9.20 7.41
CA ILE A 226 15.04 -9.36 7.22
C ILE A 226 15.63 -8.00 6.85
N THR A 227 16.77 -7.67 7.46
CA THR A 227 17.60 -6.54 7.05
C THR A 227 18.83 -7.06 6.30
N LEU A 228 19.11 -6.43 5.16
CA LEU A 228 20.23 -6.78 4.29
C LEU A 228 21.16 -5.58 4.15
N ASP A 229 22.46 -5.80 4.27
CA ASP A 229 23.49 -4.87 3.84
C ASP A 229 23.62 -4.99 2.32
N ILE A 230 23.34 -3.89 1.63
CA ILE A 230 23.41 -3.75 0.17
C ILE A 230 24.39 -2.66 -0.24
N SER A 231 25.30 -2.24 0.65
CA SER A 231 26.39 -1.30 0.34
C SER A 231 27.26 -1.77 -0.83
N ASN A 232 27.34 -3.09 -1.02
CA ASN A 232 27.93 -3.74 -2.17
C ASN A 232 26.95 -4.76 -2.77
N LEU A 233 26.37 -4.47 -3.92
CA LEU A 233 25.40 -5.35 -4.59
C LEU A 233 26.01 -6.70 -5.03
N GLU A 234 27.33 -6.79 -5.19
CA GLU A 234 27.99 -8.06 -5.47
C GLU A 234 28.03 -8.96 -4.24
N GLU A 235 27.99 -8.38 -3.04
CA GLU A 235 28.15 -9.08 -1.77
C GLU A 235 27.07 -8.68 -0.75
N ILE A 236 25.82 -8.97 -1.09
CA ILE A 236 24.67 -8.76 -0.20
C ILE A 236 24.75 -9.71 1.00
N ARG A 237 24.60 -9.17 2.22
CA ARG A 237 24.70 -9.93 3.47
C ARG A 237 23.48 -9.69 4.36
N ILE A 238 22.99 -10.74 5.01
CA ILE A 238 21.97 -10.59 6.07
C ILE A 238 22.62 -9.93 7.28
N MET A 239 22.01 -8.84 7.75
CA MET A 239 22.42 -8.14 8.96
C MET A 239 21.68 -8.67 10.19
N ASP A 240 20.36 -8.81 10.09
CA ASP A 240 19.50 -9.38 11.13
C ASP A 240 18.21 -9.94 10.52
N GLN A 241 17.51 -10.77 11.29
CA GLN A 241 16.24 -11.34 10.89
C GLN A 241 15.32 -11.55 12.10
N TYR A 242 14.03 -11.34 11.88
CA TYR A 242 12.98 -11.60 12.84
C TYR A 242 11.98 -12.58 12.24
N VAL A 243 11.76 -13.70 12.93
CA VAL A 243 10.75 -14.69 12.51
C VAL A 243 9.36 -14.16 12.85
N LEU A 244 8.58 -13.85 11.80
CA LEU A 244 7.16 -13.58 11.90
C LEU A 244 6.50 -14.90 12.33
N GLY A 245 5.62 -14.87 13.33
CA GLY A 245 5.16 -16.09 14.02
C GLY A 245 4.65 -17.17 13.06
N ASN A 246 4.82 -18.45 13.41
CA ASN A 246 4.35 -19.61 12.64
C ASN A 246 2.82 -19.54 12.47
N ARG A 247 2.36 -18.92 11.39
CA ARG A 247 0.96 -18.87 11.00
C ARG A 247 0.84 -19.43 9.59
N GLU A 248 -0.38 -19.78 9.20
CA GLU A 248 -0.70 -20.28 7.86
C GLU A 248 -0.18 -19.30 6.78
N PRO A 249 0.02 -19.75 5.53
CA PRO A 249 0.64 -18.93 4.50
C PRO A 249 -0.04 -17.56 4.38
N LEU A 250 0.71 -16.52 4.75
CA LEU A 250 0.25 -15.15 4.67
C LEU A 250 0.29 -14.71 3.21
N ASP A 251 -0.85 -14.26 2.69
CA ASP A 251 -1.06 -13.98 1.27
C ASP A 251 -0.59 -12.56 0.89
N LEU A 252 -0.79 -11.59 1.78
CA LEU A 252 -0.28 -10.23 1.62
C LEU A 252 0.68 -9.89 2.74
N MET A 253 1.91 -9.56 2.36
CA MET A 253 2.90 -9.00 3.28
C MET A 253 3.53 -7.75 2.68
N LYS A 254 3.56 -6.68 3.47
CA LYS A 254 4.13 -5.41 3.04
C LYS A 254 5.02 -4.84 4.12
N VAL A 255 6.15 -4.27 3.72
CA VAL A 255 6.96 -3.39 4.56
C VAL A 255 6.83 -1.95 4.09
N GLU A 256 6.65 -1.06 5.06
CA GLU A 256 6.71 0.37 4.88
C GLU A 256 7.66 0.98 5.90
N MET A 257 8.36 2.02 5.47
CA MET A 257 9.44 2.62 6.23
C MET A 257 9.10 4.06 6.58
N LYS A 258 9.37 4.45 7.83
CA LYS A 258 9.29 5.84 8.24
C LYS A 258 10.35 6.15 9.29
N ASN A 259 11.31 6.97 8.92
CA ASN A 259 12.44 7.34 9.77
C ASN A 259 13.13 6.06 10.28
N ASN A 260 13.17 5.87 11.59
CA ASN A 260 13.79 4.73 12.26
C ASN A 260 12.79 3.61 12.58
N LEU A 261 11.65 3.56 11.90
CA LEU A 261 10.63 2.53 12.08
C LEU A 261 10.40 1.77 10.78
N ALA A 262 10.31 0.45 10.89
CA ALA A 262 9.74 -0.42 9.87
C ALA A 262 8.40 -0.94 10.35
N ILE A 263 7.38 -0.84 9.50
CA ILE A 263 6.07 -1.39 9.74
C ILE A 263 5.87 -2.56 8.80
N VAL A 264 5.67 -3.74 9.36
CA VAL A 264 5.38 -4.95 8.61
C VAL A 264 3.93 -5.32 8.84
N MET A 265 3.20 -5.41 7.75
CA MET A 265 1.81 -5.83 7.72
C MET A 265 1.74 -7.23 7.16
N THR A 266 0.89 -8.06 7.76
CA THR A 266 0.60 -9.40 7.26
C THR A 266 -0.89 -9.63 7.23
N GLU A 267 -1.38 -10.28 6.18
CA GLU A 267 -2.76 -10.69 6.02
C GLU A 267 -2.85 -12.19 5.79
N ASP A 268 -3.80 -12.81 6.48
CA ASP A 268 -4.14 -14.22 6.36
C ASP A 268 -5.64 -14.38 6.07
N TRP A 269 -5.98 -15.22 5.09
CA TRP A 269 -7.35 -15.70 4.90
C TRP A 269 -7.58 -16.95 5.76
N ILE A 270 -8.35 -16.82 6.83
CA ILE A 270 -8.67 -17.97 7.68
C ILE A 270 -9.80 -18.78 7.04
N THR A 271 -9.43 -19.81 6.28
CA THR A 271 -10.37 -20.69 5.54
C THR A 271 -11.47 -21.31 6.41
N ASN A 272 -11.17 -21.60 7.68
CA ASN A 272 -12.12 -22.24 8.62
C ASN A 272 -13.08 -21.25 9.30
N TYR A 273 -12.80 -19.95 9.25
CA TYR A 273 -13.59 -18.90 9.87
C TYR A 273 -13.70 -17.74 8.89
N VAL A 274 -14.71 -17.77 7.99
CA VAL A 274 -15.04 -16.75 6.97
C VAL A 274 -14.62 -15.32 7.40
N GLY A 275 -13.36 -14.96 7.18
CA GLY A 275 -12.76 -13.85 7.89
C GLY A 275 -11.25 -13.78 7.71
N TYR A 276 -10.75 -12.55 7.79
CA TYR A 276 -9.35 -12.22 7.65
C TYR A 276 -8.71 -12.01 9.02
N SER A 277 -7.46 -12.41 9.17
CA SER A 277 -6.65 -12.00 10.33
C SER A 277 -5.42 -11.23 9.90
N TRP A 278 -5.20 -10.12 10.59
CA TRP A 278 -4.18 -9.15 10.23
C TRP A 278 -3.27 -8.88 11.41
N TYR A 279 -1.99 -8.74 11.10
CA TYR A 279 -0.99 -8.41 12.10
C TYR A 279 -0.20 -7.21 11.66
N LEU A 280 0.01 -6.32 12.63
CA LEU A 280 0.84 -5.15 12.50
C LEU A 280 2.03 -5.31 13.43
N TYR A 281 3.21 -5.36 12.84
CA TYR A 281 4.47 -5.34 13.55
C TYR A 281 5.15 -4.00 13.35
N ILE A 282 5.53 -3.34 14.45
CA ILE A 282 6.36 -2.14 14.39
C ILE A 282 7.74 -2.50 14.95
N PHE A 283 8.77 -2.27 14.14
CA PHE A 283 10.16 -2.50 14.48
C PHE A 283 10.92 -1.19 14.62
N ASP A 284 11.73 -1.09 15.68
CA ASP A 284 12.83 -0.13 15.75
C ASP A 284 13.95 -0.65 14.86
N ILE A 285 14.33 0.17 13.89
CA ILE A 285 15.39 -0.12 12.92
C ILE A 285 16.51 0.92 13.00
N THR A 286 16.58 1.72 14.09
CA THR A 286 17.71 2.61 14.36
C THR A 286 19.04 1.85 14.32
N THR A 287 19.00 0.57 14.69
CA THR A 287 20.13 -0.35 14.66
C THR A 287 19.78 -1.55 13.77
N PRO A 288 20.08 -1.52 12.46
CA PRO A 288 19.59 -2.49 11.48
C PRO A 288 20.14 -3.92 11.67
N TYR A 289 21.26 -4.07 12.39
CA TYR A 289 21.81 -5.38 12.81
C TYR A 289 21.21 -5.91 14.12
N LYS A 290 20.21 -5.22 14.67
CA LYS A 290 19.50 -5.59 15.89
C LYS A 290 18.08 -5.05 15.86
N ILE A 291 17.29 -5.53 14.90
CA ILE A 291 15.90 -5.10 14.76
C ILE A 291 15.12 -5.48 16.02
N LYS A 292 14.44 -4.49 16.60
CA LYS A 292 13.70 -4.68 17.84
C LYS A 292 12.22 -4.48 17.57
N ARG A 293 11.43 -5.54 17.71
CA ARG A 293 9.97 -5.41 17.72
C ARG A 293 9.55 -4.57 18.93
N ILE A 294 8.96 -3.40 18.67
CA ILE A 294 8.50 -2.48 19.71
C ILE A 294 7.05 -2.79 20.08
N TYR A 295 6.24 -3.21 19.10
CA TYR A 295 4.80 -3.32 19.29
C TYR A 295 4.19 -4.43 18.41
N PRO A 296 3.49 -5.40 19.02
CA PRO A 296 2.53 -6.24 18.32
C PRO A 296 1.09 -5.86 18.70
N VAL A 297 0.30 -5.36 17.76
CA VAL A 297 -1.17 -5.41 17.92
C VAL A 297 -1.64 -6.72 17.32
N ASN A 298 -2.15 -7.61 18.15
CA ASN A 298 -3.17 -8.52 17.67
C ASN A 298 -4.45 -7.68 17.63
N LEU A 299 -4.77 -7.08 16.47
CA LEU A 299 -6.04 -6.38 16.33
C LEU A 299 -7.12 -7.45 16.53
N PRO A 300 -8.00 -7.33 17.54
CA PRO A 300 -8.96 -8.37 17.84
C PRO A 300 -9.81 -8.66 16.60
N ILE A 301 -9.88 -9.95 16.27
CA ILE A 301 -10.77 -10.50 15.25
C ILE A 301 -12.17 -10.30 15.78
N ASP A 302 -12.89 -9.30 15.26
CA ASP A 302 -14.31 -9.20 15.56
C ASP A 302 -15.04 -10.30 14.80
N PHE A 303 -15.64 -11.21 15.57
CA PHE A 303 -16.16 -12.52 15.21
C PHE A 303 -17.35 -12.53 14.23
N TRP A 304 -17.57 -11.46 13.47
CA TRP A 304 -18.72 -11.32 12.57
C TRP A 304 -18.36 -10.50 11.31
N GLY A 305 -17.66 -11.14 10.37
CA GLY A 305 -17.67 -10.81 8.94
C GLY A 305 -17.52 -9.34 8.55
N THR A 306 -16.80 -8.54 9.34
CA THR A 306 -16.54 -7.14 9.01
C THR A 306 -15.16 -7.10 8.37
N LEU A 307 -15.12 -6.86 7.05
CA LEU A 307 -13.89 -6.56 6.34
C LEU A 307 -13.32 -5.28 6.96
N LYS A 308 -12.33 -5.43 7.85
CA LYS A 308 -11.41 -4.33 8.19
C LYS A 308 -10.61 -4.13 6.90
N ILE A 309 -10.48 -2.89 6.39
CA ILE A 309 -9.43 -2.58 5.41
C ILE A 309 -8.46 -1.61 6.05
N VAL A 310 -7.26 -2.07 6.46
CA VAL A 310 -6.25 -1.23 7.08
C VAL A 310 -5.31 -0.75 6.00
N MET A 311 -5.45 0.53 5.70
CA MET A 311 -4.59 1.26 4.81
C MET A 311 -3.81 2.27 5.65
N TYR A 312 -2.49 2.23 5.49
CA TYR A 312 -1.53 2.95 6.33
C TYR A 312 -1.00 4.20 5.61
N VAL A 313 -1.16 5.38 6.22
CA VAL A 313 -0.52 6.63 5.74
C VAL A 313 0.42 7.18 6.80
N PHE A 314 1.70 7.32 6.48
CA PHE A 314 2.69 7.94 7.38
C PHE A 314 2.77 9.44 7.20
N LEU A 315 2.62 10.19 8.27
CA LEU A 315 2.63 11.66 8.24
C LEU A 315 3.91 12.22 8.86
N ALA A 316 4.35 13.38 8.37
CA ALA A 316 5.32 14.22 9.04
C ALA A 316 4.87 15.66 8.87
N ALA A 317 4.44 16.30 9.96
CA ALA A 317 4.12 17.71 9.96
C ALA A 317 5.14 18.45 10.84
N ILE A 318 5.99 19.29 10.21
CA ILE A 318 6.75 20.39 10.86
C ILE A 318 7.82 19.85 11.86
N PRO A 319 8.90 20.57 12.29
CA PRO A 319 10.05 19.90 12.92
C PRO A 319 9.84 19.41 14.37
N VAL A 320 8.59 19.23 14.79
CA VAL A 320 8.22 18.54 16.03
C VAL A 320 7.56 17.23 15.62
N CYS A 321 8.32 16.13 15.72
CA CYS A 321 7.97 14.79 15.23
C CYS A 321 6.62 14.26 15.74
N ILE A 322 5.53 14.55 15.03
CA ILE A 322 4.28 13.78 15.12
C ILE A 322 4.29 12.79 13.96
N ILE A 323 4.39 11.50 14.29
CA ILE A 323 4.27 10.42 13.31
C ILE A 323 2.85 9.86 13.43
N THR A 324 1.93 10.41 12.64
CA THR A 324 0.60 9.83 12.55
C THR A 324 0.63 8.72 11.51
N VAL A 325 0.17 7.53 11.89
CA VAL A 325 -0.16 6.46 10.96
C VAL A 325 -1.67 6.37 10.89
N VAL A 326 -2.26 6.81 9.78
CA VAL A 326 -3.70 6.59 9.58
C VAL A 326 -3.90 5.09 9.39
N VAL A 327 -4.73 4.44 10.20
CA VAL A 327 -4.99 3.00 10.18
C VAL A 327 -6.48 2.85 9.99
N LEU A 328 -6.96 2.78 8.75
CA LEU A 328 -8.39 2.60 8.56
C LEU A 328 -8.86 1.28 9.19
N VAL A 329 -9.77 1.34 10.15
CA VAL A 329 -10.38 0.13 10.71
C VAL A 329 -11.88 0.30 10.65
N THR A 330 -12.51 -0.36 9.69
CA THR A 330 -13.95 -0.39 9.50
C THR A 330 -14.60 -1.36 10.50
N THR A 331 -15.15 -0.85 11.60
CA THR A 331 -15.97 -1.63 12.54
C THR A 331 -17.48 -1.36 12.35
N ARG A 332 -18.33 -2.38 12.49
CA ARG A 332 -19.79 -2.24 12.42
C ARG A 332 -20.38 -2.10 13.82
N ASN A 333 -20.75 -0.89 14.21
CA ASN A 333 -21.49 -0.67 15.46
C ASN A 333 -22.91 -1.26 15.35
N LYS A 334 -23.17 -2.35 16.08
CA LYS A 334 -24.55 -2.78 16.35
C LYS A 334 -25.12 -1.80 17.38
N LYS A 335 -26.12 -0.99 17.00
CA LYS A 335 -27.02 -0.37 17.98
C LYS A 335 -27.62 -1.52 18.79
N LEU A 336 -27.16 -1.69 20.03
CA LEU A 336 -27.89 -2.49 21.02
C LEU A 336 -29.25 -1.80 21.18
N LYS A 337 -30.29 -2.37 20.59
CA LYS A 337 -31.66 -1.97 20.90
C LYS A 337 -31.82 -2.19 22.41
N GLY A 338 -31.95 -1.11 23.15
CA GLY A 338 -32.34 -1.15 24.55
C GLY A 338 -33.59 -2.02 24.67
N LYS A 339 -33.45 -3.15 25.35
CA LYS A 339 -34.60 -3.90 25.83
C LYS A 339 -35.15 -3.07 26.97
N ASN A 340 -36.27 -2.38 26.75
CA ASN A 340 -37.02 -1.77 27.86
C ASN A 340 -37.35 -2.90 28.83
N ILE A 341 -36.72 -2.88 30.00
CA ILE A 341 -37.20 -3.61 31.17
C ILE A 341 -38.37 -2.75 31.67
N VAL A 342 -39.58 -3.23 31.42
CA VAL A 342 -40.76 -2.74 32.11
C VAL A 342 -40.76 -3.44 33.46
N GLU A 343 -40.78 -2.66 34.54
CA GLU A 343 -40.92 -3.13 35.93
C GLU A 343 -42.24 -3.88 36.17
#